data_AF-A0A2E7AI24-F1
#
_entry.id   AF-A0A2E7AI24-F1
#
_cell.length_a   1.000
_cell.length_b   1.000
_cell.length_c   1.000
_cell.angle_alpha   90.00
_cell.angle_beta   90.00
_cell.angle_gamma   90.00
#
_symmetry.space_group_name_H-M   'P 1'
#
loop_
_entity.id
_entity.type
_entity.pdbx_description
1 polymer ?
#
loop_
_entity_poly.entity_id
_entity_poly.type
_entity_poly.pdbx_seq_one_letter_code
_entity_poly.pdbx_strand_id
1 'polypeptide(L)'
;MMLPVRFSALPALPILFLLAASFFPAGANDTAFGGSAASPYPVHTKEVRMVSEDITIRSDARTGNWLYTCEFVFENLSEEPVSILMGMPFSAMTADAEEAEFMVTPSGGNKIGPGKPMVWDFTAAVDGKRVAVTAGKPTVNPKIKDLNYMAAYTWPMHFAGRSSSKDRPTSRPGRAPRVHHGQKRKNQAIRRVRNTYTLAPTESAGNIHLDYILKTGGLWHDGRIGHSRLRVIHENTRFLLPPKRPEHKPHLSGLPGYIAPAGYKIRSGDGPLVIEWDLRDFAPKEDLEVIFRHRELMIMDHTQTVFSGATDRAQGLRRLRNLPYAAHGYSFKNKILRDYFATLWYPMHDPSFKESDFSKMSRKLIADAKREEAEMKR
;
A
#
# COMPACT_ATOMS: atom_id res chain seq x y z
N MET A 1 -46.08 -13.59 -27.04
CA MET A 1 -46.11 -14.65 -26.01
C MET A 1 -44.70 -14.76 -25.44
N MET A 2 -44.41 -14.03 -24.35
CA MET A 2 -43.08 -13.94 -23.75
C MET A 2 -42.84 -15.16 -22.85
N LEU A 3 -41.84 -15.97 -23.18
CA LEU A 3 -41.31 -17.00 -22.28
C LEU A 3 -40.32 -16.33 -21.30
N PRO A 4 -40.49 -16.49 -19.98
CA PRO A 4 -39.54 -15.96 -19.01
C PRO A 4 -38.28 -16.82 -19.02
N VAL A 5 -37.12 -16.20 -19.24
CA VAL A 5 -35.82 -16.81 -18.96
C VAL A 5 -35.75 -16.98 -17.45
N ARG A 6 -35.86 -18.23 -16.97
CA ARG A 6 -35.66 -18.57 -15.56
C ARG A 6 -34.16 -18.52 -15.25
N PHE A 7 -33.66 -17.34 -14.88
CA PHE A 7 -32.51 -17.30 -13.99
C PHE A 7 -33.00 -17.83 -12.65
N SER A 8 -32.55 -19.02 -12.26
CA SER A 8 -32.67 -19.47 -10.88
C SER A 8 -32.03 -18.37 -10.03
N ALA A 9 -32.86 -17.65 -9.27
CA ALA A 9 -32.39 -16.69 -8.30
C ALA A 9 -31.40 -17.42 -7.38
N LEU A 10 -30.12 -17.10 -7.50
CA LEU A 10 -29.17 -17.44 -6.46
C LEU A 10 -29.72 -16.83 -5.17
N PRO A 11 -29.79 -17.59 -4.07
CA PRO A 11 -30.32 -17.06 -2.83
C PRO A 11 -29.51 -15.82 -2.47
N ALA A 12 -30.20 -14.69 -2.31
CA ALA A 12 -29.65 -13.52 -1.68
C ALA A 12 -29.31 -13.92 -0.24
N LEU A 13 -28.06 -14.36 -0.01
CA LEU A 13 -27.58 -14.53 1.35
C LEU A 13 -27.60 -13.15 2.00
N PRO A 14 -28.25 -12.99 3.17
CA PRO A 14 -28.06 -11.78 3.95
C PRO A 14 -26.58 -11.74 4.34
N ILE A 15 -25.85 -10.79 3.76
CA ILE A 15 -24.47 -10.49 4.18
C ILE A 15 -24.61 -9.87 5.57
N LEU A 16 -24.51 -10.72 6.59
CA LEU A 16 -24.31 -10.30 7.96
C LEU A 16 -22.92 -9.67 8.02
N PHE A 17 -22.85 -8.34 7.97
CA PHE A 17 -21.63 -7.58 8.26
C PHE A 17 -21.31 -7.78 9.75
N LEU A 18 -20.57 -8.84 10.07
CA LEU A 18 -19.80 -8.89 11.30
C LEU A 18 -18.70 -7.84 11.16
N LEU A 19 -18.90 -6.71 11.84
CA LEU A 19 -17.88 -5.70 12.13
C LEU A 19 -16.85 -6.35 13.06
N ALA A 20 -16.04 -7.26 12.52
CA ALA A 20 -14.79 -7.64 13.15
C ALA A 20 -13.86 -6.44 13.01
N ALA A 21 -13.55 -5.77 14.12
CA ALA A 21 -12.47 -4.79 14.18
C ALA A 21 -11.20 -5.51 13.70
N SER A 22 -10.84 -5.28 12.44
CA SER A 22 -9.84 -6.07 11.77
C SER A 22 -8.47 -5.52 12.12
N PHE A 23 -7.72 -6.25 12.95
CA PHE A 23 -6.33 -5.95 13.30
C PHE A 23 -5.43 -6.36 12.15
N PHE A 24 -5.45 -5.56 11.08
CA PHE A 24 -4.65 -5.84 9.90
C PHE A 24 -3.17 -5.50 10.14
N PRO A 25 -2.21 -6.31 9.62
CA PRO A 25 -0.80 -5.97 9.64
C PRO A 25 -0.55 -4.75 8.75
N ALA A 26 -0.31 -3.59 9.37
CA ALA A 26 0.00 -2.35 8.68
C ALA A 26 1.51 -2.04 8.75
N GLY A 27 2.07 -1.54 7.65
CA GLY A 27 3.37 -0.86 7.65
C GLY A 27 3.24 0.56 8.20
N ALA A 28 4.34 1.20 8.61
CA ALA A 28 4.29 2.54 9.20
C ALA A 28 5.44 3.46 8.79
N ASN A 29 5.22 4.77 8.91
CA ASN A 29 6.26 5.79 8.82
C ASN A 29 7.23 5.73 10.01
N ASP A 30 8.50 6.04 9.72
CA ASP A 30 9.52 6.18 10.76
C ASP A 30 9.15 7.29 11.72
N THR A 31 9.28 6.98 13.00
CA THR A 31 8.81 7.80 14.11
C THR A 31 9.95 8.00 15.09
N ALA A 32 10.10 9.20 15.65
CA ALA A 32 10.97 9.39 16.80
C ALA A 32 10.31 8.79 18.02
N PHE A 33 11.06 8.03 18.82
CA PHE A 33 10.59 7.48 20.07
C PHE A 33 11.34 8.09 21.27
N GLY A 34 10.61 8.39 22.33
CA GLY A 34 11.15 8.62 23.67
C GLY A 34 11.18 7.30 24.45
N GLY A 35 11.81 7.31 25.63
CA GLY A 35 11.95 6.11 26.45
C GLY A 35 13.15 5.24 26.03
N SER A 36 13.17 3.98 26.47
CA SER A 36 14.22 3.02 26.12
C SER A 36 13.82 2.16 24.91
N ALA A 37 14.79 1.48 24.28
CA ALA A 37 14.54 0.55 23.18
C ALA A 37 13.54 -0.58 23.53
N ALA A 38 13.37 -0.89 24.82
CA ALA A 38 12.40 -1.88 25.30
C ALA A 38 10.96 -1.32 25.40
N SER A 39 10.80 0.00 25.56
CA SER A 39 9.50 0.67 25.69
C SER A 39 9.48 2.03 24.97
N PRO A 40 9.62 2.04 23.63
CA PRO A 40 9.73 3.27 22.87
C PRO A 40 8.36 3.94 22.71
N TYR A 41 8.18 5.23 22.98
CA TYR A 41 6.88 5.90 22.72
C TYR A 41 7.02 7.02 21.68
N PRO A 42 6.14 7.15 20.69
CA PRO A 42 6.24 8.21 19.68
C PRO A 42 6.35 9.59 20.31
N VAL A 43 7.46 10.30 20.11
CA VAL A 43 7.71 11.65 20.60
C VAL A 43 7.64 12.67 19.48
N HIS A 44 7.10 13.83 19.82
CA HIS A 44 7.29 15.00 18.99
C HIS A 44 8.72 15.51 19.15
N THR A 45 9.47 15.63 18.06
CA THR A 45 10.79 16.29 18.10
C THR A 45 10.61 17.74 17.65
N LYS A 46 11.20 18.69 18.36
CA LYS A 46 11.16 20.10 17.97
C LYS A 46 12.36 20.48 17.11
N GLU A 47 13.41 19.68 17.17
CA GLU A 47 14.72 19.96 16.60
C GLU A 47 14.92 19.24 15.27
N VAL A 48 14.26 18.10 15.07
CA VAL A 48 14.44 17.27 13.87
C VAL A 48 13.20 17.30 13.00
N ARG A 49 13.37 17.65 11.73
CA ARG A 49 12.32 17.57 10.71
C ARG A 49 12.50 16.39 9.78
N MET A 50 11.40 15.83 9.28
CA MET A 50 11.42 14.95 8.12
C MET A 50 11.39 15.80 6.84
N VAL A 51 12.53 15.86 6.16
CA VAL A 51 12.69 16.62 4.91
C VAL A 51 11.97 15.93 3.77
N SER A 52 12.09 14.61 3.66
CA SER A 52 11.42 13.84 2.62
C SER A 52 11.28 12.38 2.96
N GLU A 53 10.31 11.74 2.31
CA GLU A 53 10.17 10.28 2.23
C GLU A 53 10.01 9.84 0.77
N ASP A 54 10.55 8.67 0.44
CA ASP A 54 10.41 7.98 -0.84
C ASP A 54 10.09 6.51 -0.55
N ILE A 55 8.83 6.14 -0.75
CA ILE A 55 8.27 4.87 -0.29
C ILE A 55 7.76 4.10 -1.49
N THR A 56 8.33 2.91 -1.69
CA THR A 56 7.88 1.96 -2.71
C THR A 56 7.33 0.71 -2.03
N ILE A 57 6.08 0.38 -2.34
CA ILE A 57 5.39 -0.83 -1.89
C ILE A 57 5.06 -1.65 -3.13
N ARG A 58 5.56 -2.88 -3.22
CA ARG A 58 5.34 -3.75 -4.39
C ARG A 58 4.71 -5.07 -3.98
N SER A 59 3.65 -5.52 -4.65
CA SER A 59 3.20 -6.92 -4.49
C SER A 59 4.09 -7.85 -5.30
N ASP A 60 4.48 -8.97 -4.72
CA ASP A 60 5.11 -10.05 -5.46
C ASP A 60 4.02 -10.81 -6.26
N ALA A 61 4.20 -10.91 -7.57
CA ALA A 61 3.23 -11.53 -8.47
C ALA A 61 2.92 -13.01 -8.12
N ARG A 62 3.88 -13.74 -7.55
CA ARG A 62 3.77 -15.17 -7.27
C ARG A 62 3.21 -15.41 -5.87
N THR A 63 3.75 -14.73 -4.86
CA THR A 63 3.41 -14.98 -3.46
C THR A 63 2.29 -14.07 -2.94
N GLY A 64 2.09 -12.91 -3.57
CA GLY A 64 1.19 -11.87 -3.07
C GLY A 64 1.75 -11.08 -1.88
N ASN A 65 2.97 -11.36 -1.42
CA ASN A 65 3.61 -10.62 -0.33
C ASN A 65 3.79 -9.14 -0.72
N TRP A 66 3.73 -8.25 0.27
CA TRP A 66 4.04 -6.83 0.09
C TRP A 66 5.49 -6.54 0.46
N LEU A 67 6.25 -6.05 -0.49
CA LEU A 67 7.67 -5.70 -0.35
C LEU A 67 7.78 -4.18 -0.20
N TYR A 68 8.31 -3.74 0.94
CA TYR A 68 8.46 -2.33 1.27
C TYR A 68 9.92 -1.90 1.15
N THR A 69 10.13 -0.75 0.51
CA THR A 69 11.39 -0.01 0.54
C THR A 69 11.07 1.43 0.85
N CYS A 70 11.51 1.90 2.01
CA CYS A 70 11.27 3.26 2.48
C CYS A 70 12.60 3.98 2.64
N GLU A 71 12.73 5.16 2.04
CA GLU A 71 13.88 6.05 2.24
C GLU A 71 13.43 7.37 2.84
N PHE A 72 14.07 7.77 3.92
CA PHE A 72 13.76 8.99 4.64
C PHE A 72 14.97 9.91 4.71
N VAL A 73 14.72 11.21 4.71
CA VAL A 73 15.74 12.23 4.95
C VAL A 73 15.29 13.06 6.13
N PHE A 74 16.14 13.11 7.16
CA PHE A 74 15.92 13.90 8.36
C PHE A 74 16.98 14.98 8.48
N GLU A 75 16.60 16.11 9.06
CA GLU A 75 17.51 17.23 9.30
C GLU A 75 17.34 17.76 10.72
N ASN A 76 18.46 17.91 11.42
CA ASN A 76 18.53 18.64 12.67
C ASN A 76 18.61 20.15 12.38
N LEU A 77 17.68 20.90 12.96
CA LEU A 77 17.52 22.34 12.80
C LEU A 77 18.23 23.13 13.89
N SER A 78 18.60 22.50 15.02
CA SER A 78 19.31 23.17 16.11
C SER A 78 20.81 23.31 15.79
N GLU A 79 21.46 24.28 16.43
CA GLU A 79 22.92 24.44 16.38
C GLU A 79 23.65 23.37 17.19
N GLU A 80 22.95 22.70 18.10
CA GLU A 80 23.50 21.67 18.99
C GLU A 80 23.30 20.26 18.42
N PRO A 81 24.21 19.30 18.71
CA PRO A 81 23.99 17.90 18.38
C PRO A 81 22.73 17.33 19.04
N VAL A 82 21.99 16.49 18.32
CA VAL A 82 20.76 15.85 18.81
C VAL A 82 20.90 14.35 18.69
N SER A 83 20.51 13.61 19.72
CA SER A 83 20.44 12.15 19.69
C SER A 83 19.00 11.73 19.95
N ILE A 84 18.46 10.88 19.08
CA ILE A 84 17.11 10.32 19.20
C ILE A 84 17.16 8.81 19.12
N LEU A 85 16.17 8.16 19.72
CA LEU A 85 15.83 6.78 19.41
C LEU A 85 14.83 6.81 18.27
N MET A 86 15.22 6.35 17.09
CA MET A 86 14.32 6.21 15.96
C MET A 86 13.66 4.83 16.00
N GLY A 87 12.51 4.68 15.37
CA GLY A 87 11.94 3.37 15.16
C GLY A 87 10.86 3.34 14.11
N MET A 88 10.43 2.11 13.86
CA MET A 88 9.35 1.79 12.95
C MET A 88 8.34 0.90 13.69
N PRO A 89 7.11 1.39 13.89
CA PRO A 89 6.08 0.62 14.58
C PRO A 89 5.35 -0.35 13.66
N PHE A 90 4.82 -1.43 14.24
CA PHE A 90 4.10 -2.50 13.54
C PHE A 90 2.96 -3.03 14.42
N SER A 91 1.98 -3.68 13.78
CA SER A 91 1.10 -4.64 14.45
C SER A 91 1.93 -5.78 15.04
N ALA A 92 1.44 -6.43 16.09
CA ALA A 92 2.11 -7.59 16.69
C ALA A 92 1.25 -8.82 16.61
N MET A 93 1.90 -9.99 16.57
CA MET A 93 1.21 -11.27 16.66
C MET A 93 0.44 -11.33 17.98
N THR A 94 -0.85 -11.63 17.90
CA THR A 94 -1.69 -11.85 19.08
C THR A 94 -1.20 -13.06 19.89
N ALA A 95 -1.44 -13.01 21.21
CA ALA A 95 -1.18 -14.15 22.10
C ALA A 95 -2.39 -15.09 22.19
N ASP A 96 -3.53 -14.67 21.64
CA ASP A 96 -4.71 -15.50 21.51
C ASP A 96 -4.49 -16.54 20.40
N ALA A 97 -4.62 -17.82 20.76
CA ALA A 97 -4.37 -18.91 19.84
C ALA A 97 -5.41 -18.98 18.71
N GLU A 98 -6.67 -18.63 18.99
CA GLU A 98 -7.75 -18.65 18.00
C GLU A 98 -7.58 -17.51 17.00
N GLU A 99 -7.25 -16.31 17.47
CA GLU A 99 -6.95 -15.19 16.56
C GLU A 99 -5.67 -15.41 15.76
N ALA A 100 -4.66 -16.07 16.35
CA ALA A 100 -3.40 -16.40 15.70
C ALA A 100 -3.57 -17.34 14.50
N GLU A 101 -4.60 -18.20 14.48
CA GLU A 101 -4.89 -19.10 13.36
C GLU A 101 -5.33 -18.35 12.10
N PHE A 102 -5.91 -17.15 12.25
CA PHE A 102 -6.33 -16.31 11.12
C PHE A 102 -5.21 -15.41 10.57
N MET A 103 -4.05 -15.40 11.22
CA MET A 103 -2.92 -14.57 10.81
C MET A 103 -2.14 -15.19 9.65
N VAL A 104 -1.96 -14.43 8.58
CA VAL A 104 -1.26 -14.88 7.39
C VAL A 104 0.25 -14.72 7.57
N THR A 105 1.01 -15.79 7.33
CA THR A 105 2.47 -15.74 7.17
C THR A 105 2.79 -15.58 5.69
N PRO A 106 3.67 -14.65 5.29
CA PRO A 106 4.06 -14.50 3.89
C PRO A 106 4.71 -15.78 3.39
N SER A 107 4.55 -16.08 2.10
CA SER A 107 5.16 -17.28 1.52
C SER A 107 6.69 -17.22 1.67
N GLY A 108 7.28 -18.28 2.24
CA GLY A 108 8.71 -18.35 2.53
C GLY A 108 9.14 -17.67 3.85
N GLY A 109 8.22 -17.02 4.55
CA GLY A 109 8.48 -16.42 5.86
C GLY A 109 8.40 -17.44 7.01
N ASN A 110 9.15 -17.17 8.08
CA ASN A 110 9.07 -17.95 9.31
C ASN A 110 7.82 -17.56 10.12
N LYS A 111 7.25 -18.50 10.89
CA LYS A 111 6.19 -18.16 11.84
C LYS A 111 6.70 -17.16 12.88
N ILE A 112 5.84 -16.21 13.22
CA ILE A 112 6.12 -15.17 14.22
C ILE A 112 5.48 -15.58 15.54
N GLY A 113 6.24 -15.49 16.64
CA GLY A 113 5.73 -15.80 17.97
C GLY A 113 4.86 -14.66 18.56
N PRO A 114 4.02 -14.95 19.55
CA PRO A 114 3.19 -13.95 20.24
C PRO A 114 3.97 -12.70 20.69
N GLY A 115 3.36 -11.53 20.53
CA GLY A 115 3.91 -10.22 20.92
C GLY A 115 5.06 -9.72 20.05
N LYS A 116 5.48 -10.48 19.02
CA LYS A 116 6.51 -10.03 18.07
C LYS A 116 5.89 -9.22 16.92
N PRO A 117 6.63 -8.24 16.36
CA PRO A 117 6.19 -7.47 15.19
C PRO A 117 5.78 -8.38 14.03
N MET A 118 4.62 -8.16 13.42
CA MET A 118 4.15 -8.88 12.22
C MET A 118 4.82 -8.37 10.95
N VAL A 119 6.14 -8.51 10.89
CA VAL A 119 6.97 -8.05 9.78
C VAL A 119 8.15 -8.99 9.61
N TRP A 120 8.51 -9.25 8.35
CA TRP A 120 9.57 -10.17 7.97
C TRP A 120 10.74 -9.44 7.34
N ASP A 121 11.93 -9.96 7.57
CA ASP A 121 13.19 -9.49 6.97
C ASP A 121 13.43 -7.98 7.13
N PHE A 122 13.00 -7.42 8.27
CA PHE A 122 13.18 -6.00 8.55
C PHE A 122 14.66 -5.65 8.64
N THR A 123 15.08 -4.65 7.85
CA THR A 123 16.41 -4.08 7.93
C THR A 123 16.31 -2.56 7.97
N ALA A 124 17.21 -1.93 8.74
CA ALA A 124 17.39 -0.50 8.79
C ALA A 124 18.86 -0.15 8.46
N ALA A 125 19.05 0.94 7.73
CA ALA A 125 20.36 1.49 7.41
C ALA A 125 20.35 3.01 7.57
N VAL A 126 21.43 3.55 8.12
CA VAL A 126 21.65 5.00 8.26
C VAL A 126 22.87 5.41 7.44
N ASP A 127 22.68 6.36 6.53
CA ASP A 127 23.68 6.83 5.56
C ASP A 127 24.37 5.72 4.77
N GLY A 128 23.59 4.69 4.42
CA GLY A 128 24.04 3.51 3.66
C GLY A 128 24.72 2.43 4.50
N LYS A 129 24.80 2.58 5.83
CA LYS A 129 25.34 1.56 6.74
C LYS A 129 24.22 0.89 7.51
N ARG A 130 24.15 -0.44 7.49
CA ARG A 130 23.20 -1.19 8.32
C ARG A 130 23.41 -0.89 9.80
N VAL A 131 22.32 -0.77 10.53
CA VAL A 131 22.32 -0.58 11.98
C VAL A 131 21.64 -1.77 12.65
N ALA A 132 22.07 -2.07 13.88
CA ALA A 132 21.36 -3.05 14.70
C ALA A 132 20.01 -2.46 15.13
N VAL A 133 18.98 -3.31 15.12
CA VAL A 133 17.61 -2.93 15.48
C VAL A 133 17.17 -3.75 16.68
N THR A 134 16.45 -3.10 17.60
CA THR A 134 15.97 -3.70 18.84
C THR A 134 14.45 -3.70 18.83
N ALA A 135 13.84 -4.86 19.04
CA ALA A 135 12.40 -4.98 19.21
C ALA A 135 11.98 -4.44 20.59
N GLY A 136 10.93 -3.64 20.62
CA GLY A 136 10.32 -3.12 21.85
C GLY A 136 8.81 -3.01 21.74
N LYS A 137 8.13 -2.86 22.87
CA LYS A 137 6.68 -2.63 22.92
C LYS A 137 6.43 -1.14 23.05
N PRO A 138 5.87 -0.46 22.03
CA PRO A 138 5.73 0.97 22.11
C PRO A 138 4.61 1.37 23.07
N THR A 139 4.75 2.54 23.72
CA THR A 139 3.60 3.15 24.41
C THR A 139 2.76 3.88 23.38
N VAL A 140 1.47 3.58 23.33
CA VAL A 140 0.52 4.23 22.42
C VAL A 140 0.46 5.73 22.74
N ASN A 141 0.65 6.57 21.73
CA ASN A 141 0.50 8.01 21.89
C ASN A 141 -0.99 8.38 21.81
N PRO A 142 -1.64 8.82 22.91
CA PRO A 142 -3.07 9.07 22.93
C PRO A 142 -3.50 10.24 22.03
N LYS A 143 -2.54 11.07 21.56
CA LYS A 143 -2.82 12.19 20.64
C LYS A 143 -3.01 11.75 19.20
N ILE A 144 -2.53 10.56 18.82
CA ILE A 144 -2.81 10.00 17.50
C ILE A 144 -3.90 8.97 17.67
N LYS A 145 -5.12 9.37 17.32
CA LYS A 145 -6.28 8.46 17.31
C LYS A 145 -6.06 7.35 16.28
N ASP A 146 -6.56 6.17 16.62
CA ASP A 146 -6.59 4.98 15.75
C ASP A 146 -5.22 4.39 15.40
N LEU A 147 -4.22 4.64 16.24
CA LEU A 147 -2.86 4.10 16.10
C LEU A 147 -2.62 2.95 17.09
N ASN A 148 -2.99 1.72 16.69
CA ASN A 148 -2.88 0.52 17.54
C ASN A 148 -1.56 -0.24 17.27
N TYR A 149 -0.42 0.38 17.57
CA TYR A 149 0.86 -0.33 17.50
C TYR A 149 1.09 -1.19 18.72
N MET A 150 1.49 -2.44 18.49
CA MET A 150 1.77 -3.39 19.55
C MET A 150 3.25 -3.74 19.66
N ALA A 151 4.04 -3.44 18.62
CA ALA A 151 5.49 -3.61 18.63
C ALA A 151 6.20 -2.56 17.75
N ALA A 152 7.49 -2.36 17.98
CA ALA A 152 8.33 -1.49 17.15
C ALA A 152 9.75 -2.05 17.07
N TYR A 153 10.43 -1.81 15.95
CA TYR A 153 11.89 -1.92 15.87
C TYR A 153 12.51 -0.55 16.05
N THR A 154 13.53 -0.44 16.89
CA THR A 154 14.19 0.84 17.21
C THR A 154 15.70 0.78 17.03
N TRP A 155 16.30 1.94 16.74
CA TRP A 155 17.74 2.11 16.62
C TRP A 155 18.15 3.54 16.99
N PRO A 156 19.35 3.75 17.57
CA PRO A 156 19.82 5.08 17.90
C PRO A 156 20.18 5.86 16.63
N MET A 157 19.91 7.17 16.64
CA MET A 157 20.34 8.08 15.59
C MET A 157 20.91 9.36 16.19
N HIS A 158 22.08 9.75 15.69
CA HIS A 158 22.81 10.93 16.15
C HIS A 158 22.87 11.96 15.02
N PHE A 159 22.64 13.23 15.33
CA PHE A 159 22.74 14.33 14.40
C PHE A 159 23.80 15.29 14.89
N ALA A 160 24.65 15.78 13.99
CA ALA A 160 25.45 16.94 14.30
C ALA A 160 24.55 18.19 14.40
N GLY A 161 25.02 19.19 15.13
CA GLY A 161 24.43 20.51 15.11
C GLY A 161 24.55 21.16 13.73
N ARG A 162 23.61 22.04 13.40
CA ARG A 162 23.65 22.83 12.18
C ARG A 162 24.80 23.83 12.28
N SER A 163 25.82 23.68 11.44
CA SER A 163 26.92 24.65 11.38
C SER A 163 26.34 26.04 11.08
N SER A 164 26.63 27.01 11.95
CA SER A 164 26.22 28.39 11.74
C SER A 164 26.82 28.88 10.43
N SER A 165 26.04 29.53 9.57
CA SER A 165 26.54 30.09 8.31
C SER A 165 27.59 31.19 8.51
N LYS A 166 27.87 31.59 9.75
CA LYS A 166 28.90 32.56 10.13
C LYS A 166 30.33 32.01 10.04
N ASP A 167 30.51 30.69 9.92
CA ASP A 167 31.83 30.07 9.71
C ASP A 167 32.21 29.92 8.23
N ARG A 168 31.54 30.62 7.31
CA ARG A 168 32.12 30.82 5.98
C ARG A 168 33.38 31.67 6.18
N PRO A 169 34.59 31.14 5.87
CA PRO A 169 35.79 31.95 5.97
C PRO A 169 35.58 33.14 5.03
N THR A 170 35.58 34.35 5.59
CA THR A 170 35.80 35.55 4.78
C THR A 170 37.13 35.33 4.09
N SER A 171 37.09 35.05 2.79
CA SER A 171 38.29 34.90 1.98
C SER A 171 39.02 36.22 2.03
N ARG A 172 40.11 36.27 2.81
CA ARG A 172 41.09 37.35 2.68
C ARG A 172 41.57 37.35 1.23
N PRO A 173 41.44 38.46 0.49
CA PRO A 173 41.96 38.54 -0.86
C PRO A 173 43.49 38.49 -0.77
N GLY A 174 44.13 37.52 -1.43
CA GLY A 174 45.58 37.56 -1.63
C GLY A 174 46.38 36.27 -1.43
N ARG A 175 45.77 35.10 -1.17
CA ARG A 175 46.50 33.82 -1.20
C ARG A 175 45.85 32.80 -2.12
N ALA A 176 46.56 32.44 -3.19
CA ALA A 176 46.15 31.41 -4.14
C ALA A 176 45.79 30.10 -3.40
N PRO A 177 44.67 29.45 -3.75
CA PRO A 177 44.24 28.25 -3.05
C PRO A 177 45.18 27.08 -3.38
N ARG A 178 45.80 26.51 -2.35
CA ARG A 178 46.31 25.13 -2.41
C ARG A 178 45.11 24.22 -2.63
N VAL A 179 45.10 23.50 -3.74
CA VAL A 179 44.11 22.45 -4.04
C VAL A 179 44.35 21.29 -3.09
N HIS A 180 43.80 21.36 -1.88
CA HIS A 180 43.52 20.17 -1.11
C HIS A 180 42.27 19.53 -1.69
N HIS A 181 42.40 18.30 -2.22
CA HIS A 181 41.28 17.39 -2.43
C HIS A 181 40.63 17.05 -1.08
N GLY A 182 39.87 18.00 -0.55
CA GLY A 182 39.03 17.80 0.62
C GLY A 182 37.88 16.87 0.25
N GLN A 183 37.85 15.68 0.84
CA GLN A 183 36.61 14.92 0.99
C GLN A 183 35.53 15.90 1.46
N LYS A 184 34.46 16.07 0.67
CA LYS A 184 33.27 16.82 1.10
C LYS A 184 32.87 16.27 2.46
N ARG A 185 33.07 17.04 3.54
CA ARG A 185 32.53 16.70 4.87
C ARG A 185 31.04 16.48 4.68
N LYS A 186 30.57 15.23 4.82
CA LYS A 186 29.14 14.92 4.78
C LYS A 186 28.49 15.77 5.88
N ASN A 187 27.47 16.56 5.52
CA ASN A 187 26.71 17.34 6.49
C ASN A 187 25.96 16.36 7.41
N GLN A 188 26.53 16.06 8.58
CA GLN A 188 25.98 15.09 9.54
C GLN A 188 24.76 15.63 10.32
N ALA A 189 24.37 16.89 10.11
CA ALA A 189 23.07 17.40 10.54
C ALA A 189 21.92 16.85 9.67
N ILE A 190 22.23 16.30 8.50
CA ILE A 190 21.27 15.59 7.64
C ILE A 190 21.61 14.11 7.69
N ARG A 191 20.62 13.28 8.02
CA ARG A 191 20.76 11.81 8.07
C ARG A 191 19.78 11.19 7.08
N ARG A 192 20.23 10.14 6.37
CA ARG A 192 19.39 9.35 5.47
C ARG A 192 19.12 8.00 6.09
N VAL A 193 17.87 7.60 6.12
CA VAL A 193 17.45 6.30 6.65
C VAL A 193 16.85 5.49 5.52
N ARG A 194 17.17 4.20 5.47
CA ARG A 194 16.55 3.26 4.54
C ARG A 194 16.08 2.04 5.29
N ASN A 195 14.80 1.74 5.16
CA ASN A 195 14.18 0.54 5.70
C ASN A 195 13.69 -0.35 4.57
N THR A 196 13.85 -1.67 4.75
CA THR A 196 13.27 -2.67 3.86
C THR A 196 12.65 -3.77 4.68
N TYR A 197 11.49 -4.27 4.26
CA TYR A 197 10.81 -5.36 4.93
C TYR A 197 9.71 -5.96 4.06
N THR A 198 9.19 -7.09 4.51
CA THR A 198 8.09 -7.81 3.88
C THR A 198 6.91 -7.90 4.83
N LEU A 199 5.70 -7.68 4.33
CA LEU A 199 4.45 -8.00 5.02
C LEU A 199 3.67 -9.08 4.26
N ALA A 200 2.90 -9.87 5.01
CA ALA A 200 1.90 -10.76 4.43
C ALA A 200 0.79 -9.95 3.74
N PRO A 201 0.14 -10.52 2.71
CA PRO A 201 -1.10 -9.95 2.20
C PRO A 201 -2.19 -10.03 3.26
N THR A 202 -2.95 -8.95 3.39
CA THR A 202 -4.10 -8.88 4.29
C THR A 202 -5.37 -9.08 3.48
N GLU A 203 -6.02 -10.23 3.64
CA GLU A 203 -7.23 -10.55 2.89
C GLU A 203 -8.47 -10.66 3.80
N SER A 204 -9.57 -10.02 3.42
CA SER A 204 -10.85 -10.11 4.14
C SER A 204 -12.03 -9.99 3.18
N ALA A 205 -12.98 -10.91 3.26
CA ALA A 205 -14.16 -10.98 2.39
C ALA A 205 -13.84 -10.89 0.87
N GLY A 206 -12.65 -11.37 0.49
CA GLY A 206 -12.10 -11.30 -0.86
C GLY A 206 -11.66 -9.91 -1.32
N ASN A 207 -11.40 -9.00 -0.38
CA ASN A 207 -10.61 -7.80 -0.59
C ASN A 207 -9.19 -8.05 -0.11
N ILE A 208 -8.21 -7.43 -0.75
CA ILE A 208 -6.85 -7.31 -0.19
C ILE A 208 -6.61 -5.86 0.20
N HIS A 209 -6.14 -5.69 1.43
CA HIS A 209 -5.82 -4.41 2.02
C HIS A 209 -4.31 -4.18 1.94
N LEU A 210 -3.95 -3.00 1.46
CA LEU A 210 -2.60 -2.47 1.53
C LEU A 210 -2.65 -1.20 2.37
N ASP A 211 -1.92 -1.22 3.47
CA ASP A 211 -1.89 -0.13 4.44
C ASP A 211 -0.46 0.35 4.67
N TYR A 212 -0.31 1.64 4.85
CA TYR A 212 0.92 2.26 5.31
C TYR A 212 0.64 3.54 6.10
N ILE A 213 1.10 3.57 7.35
CA ILE A 213 0.77 4.65 8.26
C ILE A 213 1.60 5.88 7.95
N LEU A 214 0.94 6.96 7.56
CA LEU A 214 1.54 8.25 7.25
C LEU A 214 1.42 9.24 8.42
N LYS A 215 0.37 9.10 9.23
CA LYS A 215 0.03 10.03 10.33
C LYS A 215 1.16 10.24 11.34
N THR A 216 2.04 9.25 11.56
CA THR A 216 3.21 9.42 12.43
C THR A 216 4.22 10.44 11.90
N GLY A 217 4.20 10.71 10.59
CA GLY A 217 4.93 11.82 9.98
C GLY A 217 4.59 13.18 10.60
N GLY A 218 3.36 13.33 11.12
CA GLY A 218 2.89 14.52 11.83
C GLY A 218 3.49 14.71 13.23
N LEU A 219 4.37 13.81 13.70
CA LEU A 219 5.12 13.95 14.95
C LEU A 219 6.48 14.62 14.77
N TRP A 220 6.97 14.77 13.55
CA TRP A 220 8.21 15.49 13.29
C TRP A 220 7.99 17.00 13.39
N HIS A 221 9.08 17.77 13.39
CA HIS A 221 9.03 19.23 13.48
C HIS A 221 7.94 19.85 12.58
N ASP A 222 7.15 20.77 13.15
CA ASP A 222 6.00 21.46 12.54
C ASP A 222 4.84 20.56 12.06
N GLY A 223 4.87 19.26 12.37
CA GLY A 223 3.81 18.31 12.01
C GLY A 223 3.69 18.05 10.51
N ARG A 224 4.77 18.28 9.76
CA ARG A 224 4.82 18.17 8.29
C ARG A 224 6.01 17.37 7.81
N ILE A 225 5.83 16.77 6.64
CA ILE A 225 6.87 16.14 5.84
C ILE A 225 7.15 17.04 4.64
N GLY A 226 8.40 17.42 4.43
CA GLY A 226 8.74 18.37 3.36
C GLY A 226 8.33 17.88 1.96
N HIS A 227 8.69 16.64 1.60
CA HIS A 227 8.32 16.02 0.32
C HIS A 227 8.09 14.52 0.48
N SER A 228 6.84 14.07 0.31
CA SER A 228 6.47 12.65 0.32
C SER A 228 6.22 12.14 -1.10
N ARG A 229 6.97 11.10 -1.48
CA ARG A 229 6.78 10.36 -2.74
C ARG A 229 6.40 8.93 -2.40
N LEU A 230 5.21 8.52 -2.81
CA LEU A 230 4.67 7.20 -2.51
C LEU A 230 4.40 6.49 -3.83
N ARG A 231 4.77 5.21 -3.92
CA ARG A 231 4.53 4.37 -5.09
C ARG A 231 4.05 2.99 -4.66
N VAL A 232 2.85 2.62 -5.10
CA VAL A 232 2.34 1.25 -5.02
C VAL A 232 2.46 0.61 -6.40
N ILE A 233 3.19 -0.50 -6.50
CA ILE A 233 3.35 -1.30 -7.72
C ILE A 233 2.63 -2.63 -7.49
N HIS A 234 1.49 -2.82 -8.15
CA HIS A 234 0.66 -4.00 -7.99
C HIS A 234 0.84 -4.97 -9.16
N GLU A 235 1.52 -6.09 -8.88
CA GLU A 235 1.83 -7.14 -9.86
C GLU A 235 0.94 -8.38 -9.70
N ASN A 236 0.19 -8.51 -8.59
CA ASN A 236 -0.66 -9.68 -8.33
C ASN A 236 -2.02 -9.57 -9.07
N THR A 237 -2.11 -10.19 -10.24
CA THR A 237 -3.29 -10.12 -11.13
C THR A 237 -4.55 -10.83 -10.58
N ARG A 238 -4.46 -11.49 -9.41
CA ARG A 238 -5.63 -12.04 -8.69
C ARG A 238 -6.51 -10.97 -8.09
N PHE A 239 -6.00 -9.75 -7.90
CA PHE A 239 -6.75 -8.65 -7.33
C PHE A 239 -6.81 -7.48 -8.30
N LEU A 240 -8.00 -6.93 -8.50
CA LEU A 240 -8.27 -5.84 -9.42
C LEU A 240 -8.63 -4.57 -8.63
N LEU A 241 -8.30 -3.42 -9.20
CA LEU A 241 -8.68 -2.12 -8.65
C LEU A 241 -9.86 -1.54 -9.43
N PRO A 242 -11.09 -1.51 -8.88
CA PRO A 242 -12.19 -0.78 -9.51
C PRO A 242 -11.92 0.73 -9.50
N PRO A 243 -12.36 1.50 -10.52
CA PRO A 243 -12.21 2.94 -10.51
C PRO A 243 -13.16 3.57 -9.49
N LYS A 244 -12.83 4.79 -9.09
CA LYS A 244 -13.71 5.62 -8.27
C LYS A 244 -15.01 5.88 -9.05
N ARG A 245 -16.16 5.52 -8.48
CA ARG A 245 -17.48 5.73 -9.10
C ARG A 245 -18.19 6.94 -8.48
N PRO A 246 -18.65 7.92 -9.27
CA PRO A 246 -19.32 9.11 -8.76
C PRO A 246 -20.55 8.82 -7.90
N GLU A 247 -21.28 7.75 -8.20
CA GLU A 247 -22.47 7.33 -7.46
C GLU A 247 -22.19 6.73 -6.07
N HIS A 248 -20.94 6.37 -5.75
CA HIS A 248 -20.56 5.84 -4.43
C HIS A 248 -20.07 7.00 -3.54
N LYS A 249 -21.00 7.65 -2.83
CA LYS A 249 -20.66 8.66 -1.81
C LYS A 249 -20.99 8.18 -0.39
N PRO A 250 -20.09 8.38 0.59
CA PRO A 250 -18.64 8.51 0.45
C PRO A 250 -18.03 7.15 0.11
N HIS A 251 -16.90 7.12 -0.59
CA HIS A 251 -16.06 5.92 -0.59
C HIS A 251 -15.58 5.70 0.84
N LEU A 252 -16.22 4.76 1.53
CA LEU A 252 -15.87 4.40 2.89
C LEU A 252 -14.58 3.59 2.85
N SER A 253 -13.64 3.92 3.75
CA SER A 253 -12.52 3.05 4.08
C SER A 253 -13.05 1.62 4.33
N GLY A 254 -12.27 0.62 3.94
CA GLY A 254 -12.69 -0.79 3.93
C GLY A 254 -13.38 -1.28 2.64
N LEU A 255 -13.76 -0.41 1.70
CA LEU A 255 -14.42 -0.81 0.44
C LEU A 255 -13.47 -0.86 -0.78
N PRO A 256 -13.66 -1.80 -1.72
CA PRO A 256 -12.88 -1.88 -2.95
C PRO A 256 -12.82 -0.58 -3.76
N GLY A 257 -11.63 -0.25 -4.25
CA GLY A 257 -11.39 0.99 -5.00
C GLY A 257 -11.19 2.22 -4.10
N TYR A 258 -11.20 2.05 -2.78
CA TYR A 258 -10.74 3.07 -1.85
C TYR A 258 -9.22 3.26 -2.02
N ILE A 259 -8.83 4.53 -2.10
CA ILE A 259 -7.44 4.96 -2.27
C ILE A 259 -7.26 6.23 -1.47
N ALA A 260 -6.36 6.16 -0.49
CA ALA A 260 -5.92 7.28 0.34
C ALA A 260 -4.39 7.34 0.37
N PRO A 261 -3.79 8.53 0.61
CA PRO A 261 -4.45 9.84 0.68
C PRO A 261 -4.92 10.33 -0.71
N ALA A 262 -5.60 11.47 -0.76
CA ALA A 262 -5.89 12.13 -2.05
C ALA A 262 -4.60 12.60 -2.79
N GLY A 263 -4.73 12.97 -4.07
CA GLY A 263 -3.62 13.50 -4.88
C GLY A 263 -2.82 12.44 -5.66
N TYR A 264 -3.34 11.21 -5.72
CA TYR A 264 -2.70 10.13 -6.49
C TYR A 264 -2.90 10.25 -8.00
N LYS A 265 -2.01 9.57 -8.73
CA LYS A 265 -2.13 9.27 -10.16
C LYS A 265 -2.03 7.76 -10.36
N ILE A 266 -2.83 7.22 -11.28
CA ILE A 266 -2.82 5.80 -11.61
C ILE A 266 -2.30 5.63 -13.03
N ARG A 267 -1.38 4.67 -13.19
CA ARG A 267 -0.90 4.16 -14.46
C ARG A 267 -1.29 2.69 -14.57
N SER A 268 -1.91 2.33 -15.68
CA SER A 268 -2.47 1.01 -15.94
C SER A 268 -2.46 0.73 -17.45
N GLY A 269 -2.75 -0.50 -17.87
CA GLY A 269 -2.65 -0.93 -19.27
C GLY A 269 -1.46 -1.86 -19.49
N ASP A 270 -0.38 -1.32 -20.04
CA ASP A 270 0.83 -2.08 -20.39
C ASP A 270 1.72 -2.29 -19.16
N GLY A 271 1.58 -3.44 -18.50
CA GLY A 271 2.37 -3.83 -17.33
C GLY A 271 1.60 -3.75 -16.00
N PRO A 272 2.32 -3.69 -14.86
CA PRO A 272 1.69 -3.67 -13.55
C PRO A 272 0.92 -2.37 -13.33
N LEU A 273 -0.10 -2.44 -12.49
CA LEU A 273 -0.83 -1.28 -12.02
C LEU A 273 0.06 -0.47 -11.07
N VAL A 274 0.25 0.82 -11.34
CA VAL A 274 1.07 1.70 -10.50
C VAL A 274 0.23 2.87 -10.00
N ILE A 275 0.26 3.11 -8.69
CA ILE A 275 -0.38 4.25 -8.03
C ILE A 275 0.73 5.12 -7.41
N GLU A 276 0.77 6.40 -7.78
CA GLU A 276 1.83 7.31 -7.36
C GLU A 276 1.28 8.57 -6.70
N TRP A 277 1.95 9.03 -5.65
CA TRP A 277 1.73 10.31 -5.01
C TRP A 277 3.02 11.14 -5.04
N ASP A 278 2.88 12.44 -5.28
CA ASP A 278 3.95 13.44 -5.20
C ASP A 278 3.43 14.62 -4.37
N LEU A 279 3.62 14.53 -3.05
CA LEU A 279 3.02 15.41 -2.05
C LEU A 279 4.08 16.34 -1.45
N ARG A 280 3.91 17.65 -1.64
CA ARG A 280 4.84 18.67 -1.11
C ARG A 280 4.25 19.35 0.10
N ASP A 281 5.09 19.71 1.06
CA ASP A 281 4.70 20.34 2.33
C ASP A 281 3.56 19.57 3.04
N PHE A 282 3.69 18.24 3.01
CA PHE A 282 2.63 17.30 3.31
C PHE A 282 2.36 17.24 4.82
N ALA A 283 1.15 17.60 5.23
CA ALA A 283 0.65 17.40 6.59
C ALA A 283 -0.21 16.12 6.62
N PRO A 284 0.32 14.97 7.04
CA PRO A 284 -0.40 13.69 6.96
C PRO A 284 -1.58 13.69 7.93
N LYS A 285 -2.80 13.63 7.38
CA LYS A 285 -4.06 13.56 8.13
C LYS A 285 -4.75 12.19 8.06
N GLU A 286 -4.36 11.40 7.08
CA GLU A 286 -4.85 10.05 6.81
C GLU A 286 -3.67 9.18 6.44
N ASP A 287 -3.82 7.87 6.62
CA ASP A 287 -2.83 6.88 6.23
C ASP A 287 -3.00 6.51 4.76
N LEU A 288 -1.98 5.90 4.18
CA LEU A 288 -2.11 5.29 2.87
C LEU A 288 -2.91 4.00 3.05
N GLU A 289 -3.98 3.89 2.27
CA GLU A 289 -4.82 2.69 2.18
C GLU A 289 -5.19 2.48 0.71
N VAL A 290 -5.01 1.26 0.22
CA VAL A 290 -5.46 0.85 -1.11
C VAL A 290 -6.16 -0.50 -1.00
N ILE A 291 -7.42 -0.55 -1.44
CA ILE A 291 -8.23 -1.76 -1.34
C ILE A 291 -8.53 -2.31 -2.72
N PHE A 292 -8.03 -3.51 -2.98
CA PHE A 292 -8.28 -4.24 -4.21
C PHE A 292 -9.30 -5.36 -3.96
N ARG A 293 -9.96 -5.82 -5.03
CA ARG A 293 -10.98 -6.87 -4.98
C ARG A 293 -10.50 -8.11 -5.72
N HIS A 294 -10.73 -9.27 -5.14
CA HIS A 294 -10.43 -10.56 -5.75
C HIS A 294 -11.15 -10.68 -7.09
N ARG A 295 -10.42 -11.09 -8.12
CA ARG A 295 -10.86 -11.13 -9.52
C ARG A 295 -12.16 -11.90 -9.73
N GLU A 296 -12.29 -13.09 -9.14
CA GLU A 296 -13.51 -13.88 -9.30
C GLU A 296 -14.73 -13.23 -8.66
N LEU A 297 -14.53 -12.53 -7.52
CA LEU A 297 -15.60 -11.78 -6.90
C LEU A 297 -15.93 -10.54 -7.72
N MET A 298 -14.94 -9.85 -8.29
CA MET A 298 -15.18 -8.76 -9.25
C MET A 298 -16.04 -9.21 -10.44
N ILE A 299 -15.77 -10.39 -11.00
CA ILE A 299 -16.57 -10.96 -12.09
C ILE A 299 -18.02 -11.15 -11.62
N MET A 300 -18.23 -11.73 -10.44
CA MET A 300 -19.57 -11.93 -9.86
C MET A 300 -20.29 -10.60 -9.62
N ASP A 301 -19.62 -9.65 -8.97
CA ASP A 301 -20.12 -8.31 -8.62
C ASP A 301 -20.64 -7.57 -9.88
N HIS A 302 -20.02 -7.83 -11.04
CA HIS A 302 -20.34 -7.16 -12.30
C HIS A 302 -21.23 -7.97 -13.25
N THR A 303 -21.47 -9.24 -13.00
CA THR A 303 -22.21 -10.11 -13.94
C THR A 303 -23.58 -9.52 -14.27
N GLN A 304 -24.36 -9.16 -13.26
CA GLN A 304 -25.69 -8.59 -13.47
C GLN A 304 -25.64 -7.22 -14.17
N THR A 305 -24.78 -6.32 -13.70
CA THR A 305 -24.64 -4.96 -14.25
C THR A 305 -24.17 -4.97 -15.71
N VAL A 306 -23.27 -5.89 -16.07
CA VAL A 306 -22.76 -6.03 -17.43
C VAL A 306 -23.86 -6.44 -18.40
N PHE A 307 -24.74 -7.33 -17.97
CA PHE A 307 -25.86 -7.79 -18.77
C PHE A 307 -26.96 -6.74 -18.88
N SER A 308 -27.36 -6.13 -17.75
CA SER A 308 -28.45 -5.14 -17.71
C SER A 308 -28.08 -3.78 -18.30
N GLY A 309 -26.79 -3.40 -18.28
CA GLY A 309 -26.27 -2.16 -18.84
C GLY A 309 -25.99 -2.21 -20.35
N ALA A 310 -26.45 -3.25 -21.06
CA ALA A 310 -26.30 -3.37 -22.50
C ALA A 310 -27.49 -2.77 -23.26
N THR A 311 -27.24 -2.24 -24.46
CA THR A 311 -28.30 -1.67 -25.32
C THR A 311 -29.28 -2.71 -25.82
N ASP A 312 -28.81 -3.94 -25.96
CA ASP A 312 -29.59 -5.09 -26.37
C ASP A 312 -29.01 -6.38 -25.76
N ARG A 313 -29.80 -7.46 -25.84
CA ARG A 313 -29.44 -8.75 -25.26
C ARG A 313 -28.17 -9.35 -25.88
N ALA A 314 -27.96 -9.19 -27.18
CA ALA A 314 -26.79 -9.76 -27.86
C ALA A 314 -25.50 -9.07 -27.40
N GLN A 315 -25.53 -7.75 -27.23
CA GLN A 315 -24.43 -6.99 -26.64
C GLN A 315 -24.18 -7.42 -25.18
N GLY A 316 -25.24 -7.63 -24.39
CA GLY A 316 -25.14 -8.10 -23.01
C GLY A 316 -24.44 -9.46 -22.91
N LEU A 317 -24.88 -10.45 -23.70
CA LEU A 317 -24.25 -11.77 -23.76
C LEU A 317 -22.79 -11.70 -24.23
N ARG A 318 -22.52 -10.85 -25.24
CA ARG A 318 -21.15 -10.64 -25.73
C ARG A 318 -20.26 -10.09 -24.61
N ARG A 319 -20.73 -9.11 -23.83
CA ARG A 319 -19.95 -8.57 -22.70
C ARG A 319 -19.79 -9.60 -21.60
N LEU A 320 -20.84 -10.34 -21.22
CA LEU A 320 -20.76 -11.42 -20.22
C LEU A 320 -19.72 -12.48 -20.59
N ARG A 321 -19.74 -12.96 -21.84
CA ARG A 321 -18.78 -13.96 -22.33
C ARG A 321 -17.33 -13.48 -22.25
N ASN A 322 -17.09 -12.19 -22.44
CA ASN A 322 -15.74 -11.60 -22.42
C ASN A 322 -15.34 -11.06 -21.04
N LEU A 323 -16.25 -11.05 -20.05
CA LEU A 323 -15.99 -10.51 -18.73
C LEU A 323 -14.85 -11.24 -18.00
N PRO A 324 -14.80 -12.60 -17.96
CA PRO A 324 -13.64 -13.29 -17.38
C PRO A 324 -12.34 -13.01 -18.12
N TYR A 325 -12.35 -12.96 -19.45
CA TYR A 325 -11.15 -12.61 -20.23
C TYR A 325 -10.61 -11.24 -19.84
N ALA A 326 -11.47 -10.23 -19.73
CA ALA A 326 -11.08 -8.89 -19.32
C ALA A 326 -10.51 -8.86 -17.90
N ALA A 327 -11.11 -9.62 -16.98
CA ALA A 327 -10.69 -9.67 -15.59
C ALA A 327 -9.33 -10.36 -15.42
N HIS A 328 -8.99 -11.26 -16.35
CA HIS A 328 -7.69 -11.92 -16.43
C HIS A 328 -6.65 -11.13 -17.26
N GLY A 329 -6.94 -9.91 -17.67
CA GLY A 329 -5.96 -9.06 -18.37
C GLY A 329 -5.82 -9.35 -19.87
N TYR A 330 -6.80 -9.99 -20.49
CA TYR A 330 -6.80 -10.26 -21.92
C TYR A 330 -6.81 -8.98 -22.76
N SER A 331 -5.89 -8.89 -23.72
CA SER A 331 -5.78 -7.76 -24.65
C SER A 331 -6.80 -7.83 -25.80
N PHE A 332 -7.91 -7.10 -25.65
CA PHE A 332 -8.91 -7.00 -26.71
C PHE A 332 -8.43 -6.14 -27.89
N LYS A 333 -8.33 -6.74 -29.08
CA LYS A 333 -8.21 -6.01 -30.35
C LYS A 333 -9.44 -5.15 -30.64
N ASN A 334 -10.61 -5.57 -30.19
CA ASN A 334 -11.85 -4.82 -30.37
C ASN A 334 -11.90 -3.62 -29.41
N LYS A 335 -11.83 -2.40 -29.96
CA LYS A 335 -11.85 -1.14 -29.20
C LYS A 335 -13.07 -1.00 -28.29
N ILE A 336 -14.27 -1.40 -28.74
CA ILE A 336 -15.50 -1.26 -27.95
C ILE A 336 -15.44 -2.12 -26.68
N LEU A 337 -14.97 -3.37 -26.78
CA LEU A 337 -14.82 -4.24 -25.60
C LEU A 337 -13.72 -3.72 -24.66
N ARG A 338 -12.58 -3.33 -25.22
CA ARG A 338 -11.46 -2.79 -24.43
C ARG A 338 -11.88 -1.57 -23.64
N ASP A 339 -12.48 -0.59 -24.31
CA ASP A 339 -12.89 0.67 -23.69
C ASP A 339 -14.01 0.44 -22.67
N TYR A 340 -14.93 -0.50 -22.92
CA TYR A 340 -15.98 -0.87 -21.98
C TYR A 340 -15.41 -1.44 -20.68
N PHE A 341 -14.54 -2.46 -20.74
CA PHE A 341 -14.04 -3.10 -19.53
C PHE A 341 -13.10 -2.21 -18.72
N ALA A 342 -12.42 -1.24 -19.37
CA ALA A 342 -11.65 -0.21 -18.68
C ALA A 342 -12.50 0.72 -17.80
N THR A 343 -13.84 0.70 -17.93
CA THR A 343 -14.75 1.42 -17.02
C THR A 343 -15.08 0.63 -15.75
N LEU A 344 -14.81 -0.69 -15.72
CA LEU A 344 -15.13 -1.55 -14.58
C LEU A 344 -13.98 -1.65 -13.58
N TRP A 345 -12.73 -1.67 -14.07
CA TRP A 345 -11.48 -1.68 -13.29
C TRP A 345 -10.32 -1.13 -14.12
N TYR A 346 -9.26 -0.72 -13.44
CA TYR A 346 -8.02 -0.33 -14.10
C TYR A 346 -7.41 -1.54 -14.82
N PRO A 347 -7.14 -1.44 -16.13
CA PRO A 347 -6.61 -2.55 -16.91
C PRO A 347 -5.23 -3.01 -16.42
N MET A 348 -5.03 -4.32 -16.31
CA MET A 348 -3.71 -4.91 -16.12
C MET A 348 -3.49 -5.93 -17.23
N HIS A 349 -2.52 -5.71 -18.10
CA HIS A 349 -2.21 -6.65 -19.15
C HIS A 349 -1.45 -7.86 -18.57
N ASP A 350 -2.01 -9.05 -18.75
CA ASP A 350 -1.33 -10.30 -18.41
C ASP A 350 -1.03 -11.08 -19.70
N PRO A 351 0.18 -10.93 -20.28
CA PRO A 351 0.55 -11.65 -21.49
C PRO A 351 0.72 -13.15 -21.26
N SER A 352 0.78 -13.60 -20.01
CA SER A 352 0.96 -15.01 -19.65
C SER A 352 -0.37 -15.77 -19.51
N PHE A 353 -1.49 -15.04 -19.48
CA PHE A 353 -2.82 -15.60 -19.33
C PHE A 353 -3.16 -16.65 -20.40
N LYS A 354 -3.70 -17.79 -19.95
CA LYS A 354 -4.23 -18.87 -20.77
C LYS A 354 -5.65 -19.20 -20.33
N GLU A 355 -6.50 -19.65 -21.25
CA GLU A 355 -7.88 -20.06 -20.90
C GLU A 355 -7.94 -21.20 -19.86
N SER A 356 -6.87 -21.99 -19.73
CA SER A 356 -6.70 -22.98 -18.66
C SER A 356 -6.75 -22.38 -17.26
N ASP A 357 -6.43 -21.09 -17.13
CA ASP A 357 -6.35 -20.37 -15.86
C ASP A 357 -7.73 -19.95 -15.35
N PHE A 358 -8.78 -20.13 -16.15
CA PHE A 358 -10.14 -19.86 -15.72
C PHE A 358 -10.59 -20.81 -14.61
N SER A 359 -11.17 -20.22 -13.57
CA SER A 359 -11.91 -20.95 -12.54
C SER A 359 -13.07 -21.74 -13.14
N LYS A 360 -13.60 -22.72 -12.39
CA LYS A 360 -14.82 -23.45 -12.79
C LYS A 360 -16.00 -22.49 -13.02
N MET A 361 -16.10 -21.45 -12.19
CA MET A 361 -17.16 -20.45 -12.28
C MET A 361 -17.03 -19.60 -13.55
N SER A 362 -15.84 -19.07 -13.83
CA SER A 362 -15.56 -18.31 -15.04
C SER A 362 -15.83 -19.12 -16.32
N ARG A 363 -15.43 -20.41 -16.34
CA ARG A 363 -15.76 -21.32 -17.45
C ARG A 363 -17.27 -21.52 -17.62
N LYS A 364 -17.99 -21.69 -16.52
CA LYS A 364 -19.45 -21.84 -16.54
C LYS A 364 -20.13 -20.58 -17.10
N LEU A 365 -19.73 -19.39 -16.64
CA LEU A 365 -20.26 -18.12 -17.13
C LEU A 365 -20.07 -17.97 -18.66
N ILE A 366 -18.86 -18.28 -19.15
CA ILE A 366 -18.56 -18.26 -20.60
C ILE A 366 -19.45 -19.24 -21.36
N ALA A 367 -19.59 -20.47 -20.86
CA ALA A 367 -20.38 -21.51 -21.52
C ALA A 367 -21.88 -21.17 -21.55
N ASP A 368 -22.43 -20.64 -20.46
CA ASP A 368 -23.82 -20.22 -20.38
C ASP A 368 -24.11 -19.07 -21.35
N ALA A 369 -23.25 -18.04 -21.39
CA ALA A 369 -23.40 -16.94 -22.34
C ALA A 369 -23.34 -17.44 -23.81
N LYS A 370 -22.42 -18.34 -24.15
CA LYS A 370 -22.32 -18.92 -25.50
C LYS A 370 -23.55 -19.74 -25.88
N ARG A 371 -24.14 -20.50 -24.94
CA ARG A 371 -25.36 -21.28 -25.18
C ARG A 371 -26.53 -20.36 -25.52
N GLU A 372 -26.74 -19.31 -24.73
CA GLU A 372 -27.81 -18.34 -24.98
C GLU A 372 -27.61 -17.58 -26.31
N GLU A 373 -26.38 -17.22 -26.67
CA GLU A 373 -26.08 -16.61 -27.97
C GLU A 373 -26.45 -17.52 -29.14
N ALA A 374 -26.30 -18.84 -28.98
CA ALA A 374 -26.66 -19.82 -30.01
C ALA A 374 -28.17 -20.01 -30.13
N GLU A 375 -28.89 -19.99 -29.01
CA GLU A 375 -30.36 -20.06 -28.98
C GLU A 375 -31.00 -18.84 -29.65
N MET A 376 -30.42 -17.65 -29.52
CA MET A 376 -30.92 -16.43 -30.18
C MET A 376 -30.78 -16.43 -31.71
N LYS A 377 -29.92 -17.30 -32.26
CA LYS A 377 -29.69 -17.42 -33.71
C LYS A 377 -30.55 -18.49 -34.37
N ARG A 378 -31.23 -19.31 -33.56
CA ARG A 378 -32.22 -20.29 -34.00
C ARG A 378 -33.59 -19.60 -34.04
#